data_AF-A0A0N0NNC6-F1
#
_entry.id   AF-A0A0N0NNC6-F1
#
_cell.length_a   1.000
_cell.length_b   1.000
_cell.length_c   1.000
_cell.angle_alpha   90.00
_cell.angle_beta   90.00
_cell.angle_gamma   90.00
#
_symmetry.space_group_name_H-M   'P 1'
#
loop_
_entity.id
_entity.type
_entity.pdbx_description
1 polymer ?
#
loop_
_entity_poly.entity_id
_entity_poly.type
_entity_poly.pdbx_seq_one_letter_code
_entity_poly.pdbx_strand_id
1 'polypeptide(L)'
;MASKRNPQSSLRRFFGQAIDHFDALPRFMDQITVSMLRGFWGRHARAQLLLIGNFLELLFLLSSDPDEVKGSYAILERFHASLHRLTEMGNEDTMTLIRPVAIRIDSFFTQAANMMRESTRAGSHLGSIILDTTP
;
A
#
# COMPACT_ATOMS: atom_id res chain seq x y z
N MET A 1 -18.49 6.91 -1.37
CA MET A 1 -18.66 5.52 -0.85
C MET A 1 -19.78 4.71 -1.54
N ALA A 2 -20.76 5.34 -2.21
CA ALA A 2 -21.82 4.62 -2.93
C ALA A 2 -21.31 3.80 -4.14
N SER A 3 -20.26 4.24 -4.81
CA SER A 3 -19.66 3.57 -5.97
C SER A 3 -19.00 2.23 -5.62
N LYS A 4 -18.33 2.09 -4.46
CA LYS A 4 -17.70 0.84 -4.01
C LYS A 4 -18.70 -0.32 -3.88
N ARG A 5 -19.91 -0.01 -3.44
CA ARG A 5 -20.97 -1.01 -3.20
C ARG A 5 -21.85 -1.24 -4.43
N ASN A 6 -21.68 -0.43 -5.49
CA ASN A 6 -22.43 -0.59 -6.72
C ASN A 6 -21.73 -1.65 -7.61
N PRO A 7 -22.37 -2.80 -7.89
CA PRO A 7 -21.82 -3.85 -8.75
C PRO A 7 -21.49 -3.38 -10.18
N GLN A 8 -22.19 -2.35 -10.65
CA GLN A 8 -22.03 -1.80 -11.99
C GLN A 8 -20.99 -0.69 -12.09
N SER A 9 -20.39 -0.27 -10.97
CA SER A 9 -19.35 0.77 -11.02
C SER A 9 -18.10 0.24 -11.71
N SER A 10 -17.46 1.07 -12.52
CA SER A 10 -16.17 0.76 -13.13
C SER A 10 -15.13 0.39 -12.07
N LEU A 11 -15.19 1.04 -10.91
CA LEU A 11 -14.31 0.73 -9.79
C LEU A 11 -14.40 -0.74 -9.40
N ARG A 12 -15.61 -1.28 -9.16
CA ARG A 12 -15.79 -2.67 -8.74
C ARG A 12 -15.50 -3.67 -9.87
N ARG A 13 -15.92 -3.35 -11.10
CA ARG A 13 -15.77 -4.23 -12.27
C ARG A 13 -14.31 -4.46 -12.67
N PHE A 14 -13.47 -3.43 -12.53
CA PHE A 14 -12.07 -3.48 -12.95
C PHE A 14 -11.10 -3.60 -11.77
N PHE A 15 -11.58 -3.70 -10.53
CA PHE A 15 -10.73 -3.72 -9.35
C PHE A 15 -9.78 -4.92 -9.34
N GLY A 16 -10.31 -6.13 -9.51
CA GLY A 16 -9.49 -7.35 -9.58
C GLY A 16 -8.46 -7.28 -10.71
N GLN A 17 -8.86 -6.82 -11.89
CA GLN A 17 -7.92 -6.63 -13.01
C GLN A 17 -6.85 -5.58 -12.69
N ALA A 18 -7.18 -4.54 -11.93
CA ALA A 18 -6.21 -3.54 -11.51
C ALA A 18 -5.17 -4.15 -10.56
N ILE A 19 -5.57 -5.01 -9.62
CA ILE A 19 -4.64 -5.77 -8.76
C ILE A 19 -3.75 -6.65 -9.64
N ASP A 20 -4.33 -7.46 -10.52
CA ASP A 20 -3.58 -8.41 -11.36
C ASP A 20 -2.55 -7.72 -12.24
N HIS A 21 -2.92 -6.60 -12.87
CA HIS A 21 -2.02 -5.81 -13.69
C HIS A 21 -0.92 -5.13 -12.86
N PHE A 22 -1.23 -4.66 -11.66
CA PHE A 22 -0.25 -3.97 -10.82
C PHE A 22 0.73 -4.90 -10.10
N ASP A 23 0.48 -6.21 -10.03
CA ASP A 23 1.49 -7.15 -9.51
C ASP A 23 2.75 -7.21 -10.39
N ALA A 24 2.70 -6.76 -11.64
CA ALA A 24 3.89 -6.61 -12.49
C ALA A 24 4.83 -5.52 -11.99
N LEU A 25 4.32 -4.50 -11.28
CA LEU A 25 5.10 -3.34 -10.87
C LEU A 25 6.15 -3.69 -9.80
N PRO A 26 5.84 -4.35 -8.66
CA PRO A 26 6.87 -4.76 -7.71
C PRO A 26 7.95 -5.65 -8.36
N ARG A 27 7.54 -6.57 -9.26
CA ARG A 27 8.50 -7.40 -10.00
C ARG A 27 9.44 -6.59 -10.89
N PHE A 28 8.93 -5.52 -11.52
CA PHE A 28 9.76 -4.58 -12.26
C PHE A 28 10.70 -3.81 -11.33
N MET A 29 10.21 -3.35 -10.18
CA MET A 29 11.03 -2.65 -9.17
C MET A 29 12.17 -3.52 -8.65
N ASP A 30 11.97 -4.83 -8.54
CA ASP A 30 13.02 -5.80 -8.15
C ASP A 30 14.12 -5.96 -9.21
N GLN A 31 13.83 -5.69 -10.47
CA GLN A 31 14.80 -5.74 -11.57
C GLN A 31 15.65 -4.45 -11.66
N ILE A 32 15.29 -3.39 -10.94
CA ILE A 32 16.06 -2.15 -10.94
C ILE A 32 17.45 -2.40 -10.34
N THR A 33 18.46 -2.16 -11.15
CA THR A 33 19.88 -2.26 -10.81
C THR A 33 20.42 -0.93 -10.25
N VAL A 34 21.58 -0.98 -9.60
CA VAL A 34 22.27 0.23 -9.09
C VAL A 34 22.57 1.24 -10.20
N SER A 35 22.92 0.79 -11.40
CA SER A 35 23.22 1.68 -12.53
C SER A 35 21.97 2.39 -13.04
N MET A 36 20.84 1.67 -13.19
CA MET A 36 19.55 2.26 -13.54
C MET A 36 19.08 3.25 -12.46
N LEU A 37 19.29 2.88 -11.21
CA LEU A 37 18.97 3.68 -10.04
C LEU A 37 19.69 5.04 -10.08
N ARG A 38 21.01 5.03 -10.30
CA ARG A 38 21.83 6.26 -10.36
C ARG A 38 21.64 7.08 -11.64
N GLY A 39 21.37 6.42 -12.75
CA GLY A 39 21.21 7.07 -14.05
C GLY A 39 19.86 7.74 -14.21
N PHE A 40 18.80 6.94 -14.28
CA PHE A 40 17.45 7.40 -14.65
C PHE A 40 16.60 7.71 -13.41
N TRP A 41 16.53 6.78 -12.46
CA TRP A 41 15.57 6.88 -11.35
C TRP A 41 15.94 8.00 -10.36
N GLY A 42 17.23 8.12 -10.03
CA GLY A 42 17.79 9.10 -9.11
C GLY A 42 17.72 10.55 -9.60
N ARG A 43 17.21 10.82 -10.80
CA ARG A 43 16.97 12.19 -11.30
C ARG A 43 15.54 12.47 -11.72
N HIS A 44 14.83 11.46 -12.22
CA HIS A 44 13.55 11.69 -12.91
C HIS A 44 12.36 10.95 -12.29
N ALA A 45 12.57 10.02 -11.37
CA ALA A 45 11.50 9.13 -10.95
C ALA A 45 10.73 9.56 -9.70
N ARG A 46 11.12 10.64 -9.00
CA ARG A 46 10.48 11.05 -7.74
C ARG A 46 8.96 11.24 -7.88
N ALA A 47 8.52 12.00 -8.87
CA ALA A 47 7.10 12.25 -9.09
C ALA A 47 6.34 10.96 -9.42
N GLN A 48 6.95 10.09 -10.24
CA GLN A 48 6.34 8.82 -10.64
C GLN A 48 6.22 7.84 -9.46
N LEU A 49 7.27 7.71 -8.65
CA LEU A 49 7.26 6.87 -7.45
C LEU A 49 6.22 7.36 -6.42
N LEU A 50 6.07 8.68 -6.26
CA LEU A 50 5.01 9.25 -5.41
C LEU A 50 3.62 8.91 -5.93
N LEU A 51 3.37 9.10 -7.23
CA LEU A 51 2.08 8.78 -7.85
C LEU A 51 1.76 7.28 -7.73
N ILE A 52 2.74 6.43 -7.95
CA ILE A 52 2.63 4.98 -7.77
C ILE A 52 2.27 4.64 -6.32
N GLY A 53 3.01 5.17 -5.34
CA GLY A 53 2.72 4.93 -3.92
C GLY A 53 1.33 5.41 -3.51
N ASN A 54 0.92 6.61 -3.96
CA ASN A 54 -0.44 7.13 -3.77
C ASN A 54 -1.50 6.18 -4.33
N PHE A 55 -1.27 5.67 -5.54
CA PHE A 55 -2.21 4.79 -6.21
C PHE A 55 -2.34 3.43 -5.50
N LEU A 56 -1.23 2.85 -5.04
CA LEU A 56 -1.26 1.57 -4.32
C LEU A 56 -1.97 1.67 -2.97
N GLU A 57 -1.75 2.75 -2.23
CA GLU A 57 -2.51 3.02 -0.99
C GLU A 57 -4.00 3.22 -1.29
N LEU A 58 -4.34 3.94 -2.37
CA LEU A 58 -5.73 4.10 -2.80
C LEU A 58 -6.34 2.76 -3.18
N LEU A 59 -5.64 1.89 -3.91
CA LEU A 59 -6.10 0.53 -4.19
C LEU A 59 -6.45 -0.18 -2.87
N PHE A 60 -5.52 -0.26 -1.92
CA PHE A 60 -5.81 -0.89 -0.65
C PHE A 60 -7.02 -0.29 0.07
N LEU A 61 -7.10 1.04 0.19
CA LEU A 61 -8.21 1.73 0.83
C LEU A 61 -9.55 1.54 0.09
N LEU A 62 -9.52 1.24 -1.20
CA LEU A 62 -10.71 1.02 -2.02
C LEU A 62 -11.19 -0.43 -2.01
N SER A 63 -10.34 -1.38 -1.61
CA SER A 63 -10.67 -2.80 -1.49
C SER A 63 -11.91 -3.03 -0.62
N SER A 64 -12.78 -3.92 -1.07
CA SER A 64 -14.13 -4.09 -0.55
C SER A 64 -14.47 -5.50 -0.07
N ASP A 65 -13.69 -6.50 -0.51
CA ASP A 65 -13.79 -7.88 -0.04
C ASP A 65 -12.42 -8.41 0.46
N PRO A 66 -12.40 -9.56 1.18
CA PRO A 66 -11.17 -10.09 1.77
C PRO A 66 -10.07 -10.43 0.76
N ASP A 67 -10.41 -10.82 -0.46
CA ASP A 67 -9.42 -11.22 -1.47
C ASP A 67 -8.80 -9.98 -2.13
N GLU A 68 -9.61 -8.95 -2.38
CA GLU A 68 -9.14 -7.62 -2.79
C GLU A 68 -8.18 -6.99 -1.76
N VAL A 69 -8.52 -7.10 -0.46
CA VAL A 69 -7.67 -6.61 0.62
C VAL A 69 -6.34 -7.36 0.67
N LYS A 70 -6.34 -8.69 0.56
CA LYS A 70 -5.11 -9.48 0.54
C LYS A 70 -4.25 -9.16 -0.68
N GLY A 71 -4.84 -9.06 -1.86
CA GLY A 71 -4.12 -8.79 -3.11
C GLY A 71 -3.48 -7.40 -3.10
N SER A 72 -4.24 -6.37 -2.75
CA SER A 72 -3.71 -5.00 -2.66
C SER A 72 -2.66 -4.84 -1.57
N TYR A 73 -2.82 -5.51 -0.41
CA TYR A 73 -1.81 -5.55 0.65
C TYR A 73 -0.51 -6.20 0.17
N ALA A 74 -0.59 -7.36 -0.49
CA ALA A 74 0.59 -8.07 -0.99
C ALA A 74 1.41 -7.23 -1.99
N ILE A 75 0.73 -6.45 -2.86
CA ILE A 75 1.40 -5.53 -3.79
C ILE A 75 2.10 -4.41 -3.01
N LEU A 76 1.41 -3.80 -2.03
CA LEU A 76 1.99 -2.75 -1.18
C LEU A 76 3.22 -3.25 -0.42
N GLU A 77 3.14 -4.44 0.16
CA GLU A 77 4.24 -5.05 0.93
C GLU A 77 5.46 -5.32 0.03
N ARG A 78 5.25 -5.92 -1.14
CA ARG A 78 6.34 -6.15 -2.11
C ARG A 78 6.95 -4.84 -2.61
N PHE A 79 6.11 -3.87 -2.96
CA PHE A 79 6.59 -2.55 -3.37
C PHE A 79 7.40 -1.87 -2.27
N HIS A 80 6.96 -1.99 -1.02
CA HIS A 80 7.68 -1.49 0.15
C HIS A 80 9.06 -2.15 0.30
N ALA A 81 9.12 -3.48 0.19
CA ALA A 81 10.38 -4.22 0.22
C ALA A 81 11.33 -3.77 -0.91
N SER A 82 10.82 -3.59 -2.15
CA SER A 82 11.63 -3.08 -3.25
C SER A 82 12.15 -1.67 -2.97
N LEU A 83 11.36 -0.76 -2.39
CA LEU A 83 11.80 0.58 -2.02
C LEU A 83 12.90 0.58 -0.96
N HIS A 84 12.81 -0.30 0.04
CA HIS A 84 13.85 -0.49 1.03
C HIS A 84 15.15 -1.01 0.41
N ARG A 85 15.06 -2.03 -0.44
CA ARG A 85 16.20 -2.55 -1.20
C ARG A 85 16.88 -1.46 -2.05
N LEU A 86 16.08 -0.64 -2.75
CA LEU A 86 16.61 0.48 -3.54
C LEU A 86 17.23 1.56 -2.67
N THR A 87 16.70 1.77 -1.47
CA THR A 87 17.25 2.69 -0.47
C THR A 87 18.65 2.21 -0.01
N GLU A 88 18.81 0.93 0.26
CA GLU A 88 20.10 0.35 0.67
C GLU A 88 21.16 0.40 -0.44
N MET A 89 20.73 0.33 -1.70
CA MET A 89 21.61 0.41 -2.88
C MET A 89 21.96 1.84 -3.33
N GLY A 90 21.17 2.83 -2.90
CA GLY A 90 21.22 4.21 -3.38
C GLY A 90 22.40 5.01 -2.83
N ASN A 91 22.84 6.01 -3.60
CA ASN A 91 23.67 7.10 -3.06
C ASN A 91 22.79 8.21 -2.47
N GLU A 92 23.39 9.19 -1.81
CA GLU A 92 22.66 10.28 -1.14
C GLU A 92 21.67 11.01 -2.06
N ASP A 93 22.06 11.29 -3.31
CA ASP A 93 21.18 11.91 -4.30
C ASP A 93 19.94 11.07 -4.60
N THR A 94 20.12 9.77 -4.89
CA THR A 94 19.00 8.87 -5.15
C THR A 94 18.12 8.71 -3.90
N MET A 95 18.75 8.73 -2.73
CA MET A 95 18.07 8.64 -1.45
C MET A 95 17.11 9.80 -1.21
N THR A 96 17.47 11.03 -1.60
CA THR A 96 16.56 12.18 -1.47
C THR A 96 15.26 12.03 -2.27
N LEU A 97 15.26 11.19 -3.31
CA LEU A 97 14.09 10.97 -4.16
C LEU A 97 13.21 9.80 -3.72
N ILE A 98 13.82 8.72 -3.23
CA ILE A 98 13.11 7.48 -2.87
C ILE A 98 12.55 7.53 -1.46
N ARG A 99 13.32 8.11 -0.52
CA ARG A 99 12.97 8.19 0.89
C ARG A 99 11.59 8.78 1.18
N PRO A 100 11.11 9.84 0.50
CA PRO A 100 9.77 10.37 0.73
C PRO A 100 8.65 9.35 0.50
N VAL A 101 8.81 8.44 -0.47
CA VAL A 101 7.82 7.42 -0.79
C VAL A 101 7.88 6.28 0.22
N ALA A 102 9.09 5.85 0.60
CA ALA A 102 9.28 4.83 1.64
C ALA A 102 8.65 5.27 2.98
N ILE A 103 8.97 6.47 3.45
CA ILE A 103 8.41 7.04 4.70
C ILE A 103 6.88 7.10 4.66
N ARG A 104 6.30 7.42 3.50
CA ARG A 104 4.86 7.51 3.34
C ARG A 104 4.19 6.15 3.51
N ILE A 105 4.77 5.12 2.88
CA ILE A 105 4.26 3.74 2.99
C ILE A 105 4.49 3.18 4.41
N ASP A 106 5.63 3.47 5.04
CA ASP A 106 5.88 3.15 6.45
C ASP A 106 4.81 3.76 7.37
N SER A 107 4.50 5.03 7.15
CA SER A 107 3.47 5.75 7.90
C SER A 107 2.10 5.12 7.68
N PHE A 108 1.78 4.75 6.44
CA PHE A 108 0.55 4.05 6.10
C PHE A 108 0.42 2.73 6.86
N PHE A 109 1.44 1.86 6.84
CA PHE A 109 1.40 0.59 7.57
C PHE A 109 1.30 0.80 9.08
N THR A 110 2.03 1.76 9.63
CA THR A 110 1.97 2.12 11.05
C THR A 110 0.56 2.57 11.46
N GLN A 111 -0.05 3.45 10.66
CA GLN A 111 -1.42 3.93 10.90
C GLN A 111 -2.45 2.81 10.78
N ALA A 112 -2.36 1.98 9.73
CA ALA A 112 -3.25 0.84 9.55
C ALA A 112 -3.18 -0.13 10.74
N ALA A 113 -1.98 -0.47 11.21
CA ALA A 113 -1.79 -1.32 12.38
C ALA A 113 -2.38 -0.69 13.66
N ASN A 114 -2.18 0.61 13.87
CA ASN A 114 -2.75 1.33 15.01
C ASN A 114 -4.30 1.29 14.98
N MET A 115 -4.91 1.57 13.82
CA MET A 115 -6.36 1.50 13.64
C MET A 115 -6.92 0.10 13.90
N MET A 116 -6.22 -0.94 13.42
CA MET A 116 -6.61 -2.33 13.69
C MET A 116 -6.60 -2.64 15.19
N ARG A 117 -5.53 -2.28 15.91
CA ARG A 117 -5.46 -2.49 17.37
C ARG A 117 -6.55 -1.75 18.13
N GLU A 118 -6.87 -0.52 17.72
CA GLU A 118 -7.92 0.29 18.35
C GLU A 118 -9.31 -0.29 18.09
N SER A 119 -9.58 -0.77 16.88
CA SER A 119 -10.82 -1.47 16.55
C SER A 119 -10.99 -2.77 17.35
N THR A 120 -9.93 -3.53 17.57
CA THR A 120 -9.94 -4.73 18.43
C THR A 120 -10.23 -4.37 19.88
N ARG A 121 -9.62 -3.29 20.41
CA ARG A 121 -9.89 -2.79 21.77
C ARG A 121 -11.35 -2.34 21.93
N ALA A 122 -11.87 -1.55 20.99
CA ALA A 122 -13.26 -1.11 21.00
C ALA A 122 -14.25 -2.28 20.89
N GLY A 123 -13.97 -3.27 20.02
CA GLY A 123 -14.76 -4.50 19.91
C GLY A 123 -14.72 -5.36 21.19
N SER A 124 -13.56 -5.45 21.85
CA SER A 124 -13.44 -6.13 23.14
C SER A 124 -14.18 -5.42 24.27
N HIS A 125 -14.24 -4.08 24.24
CA HIS A 125 -14.98 -3.29 25.21
C HIS A 125 -16.50 -3.43 25.02
N LEU A 126 -16.98 -3.44 23.77
CA LEU A 126 -18.38 -3.73 23.46
C LEU A 126 -18.77 -5.17 23.84
N GLY A 127 -17.89 -6.15 23.60
CA GLY A 127 -18.10 -7.53 24.06
C GLY A 127 -18.19 -7.66 25.58
N SER A 128 -17.36 -6.91 26.32
CA SER A 128 -17.39 -6.85 27.79
C SER A 128 -18.69 -6.23 28.31
N ILE A 129 -19.20 -5.17 27.68
CA ILE A 129 -20.45 -4.50 28.09
C ILE A 129 -21.67 -5.40 27.84
N ILE A 130 -21.68 -6.17 26.74
CA ILE A 130 -22.76 -7.10 26.41
C ILE A 130 -22.79 -8.30 27.38
N LEU A 131 -21.62 -8.79 27.82
CA LEU A 131 -21.53 -9.90 28.79
C LEU A 131 -21.95 -9.48 30.21
N ASP A 132 -21.76 -8.21 30.59
CA ASP A 132 -22.19 -7.67 31.89
C ASP A 132 -23.70 -7.30 31.94
N THR A 133 -24.42 -7.37 30.81
CA THR A 133 -25.84 -6.98 30.73
C THR A 133 -26.80 -8.16 30.52
N THR A 134 -26.30 -9.39 30.49
CA THR A 134 -27.14 -10.61 30.53
C THR A 134 -27.29 -11.14 31.97
N PRO A 135 -28.53 -11.26 32.50
CA PRO A 135 -28.82 -11.75 33.85
C PRO A 135 -28.60 -13.26 34.03
#